data_AF-A0A015NJ28-F1
#
_entry.id   AF-A0A015NJ28-F1
#
_cell.length_a   1.000
_cell.length_b   1.000
_cell.length_c   1.000
_cell.angle_alpha   90.00
_cell.angle_beta   90.00
_cell.angle_gamma   90.00
#
_symmetry.space_group_name_H-M   'P 1'
#
loop_
_entity.id
_entity.type
_entity.pdbx_description
1 polymer ?
#
loop_
_entity_poly.entity_id
_entity_poly.type
_entity_poly.pdbx_seq_one_letter_code
_entity_poly.pdbx_strand_id
1 'polypeptide(L)'
;MMLDYDKTSLTDETRTKFQDLTQYYNSLNAYWSAFLSDYGSWPGDDLSTSIFKVAYSFFTTVIILNLMIALVNNIYSEVLNRAYTEWSVVRAQYIVFTELALMTPSERQNKDYFPWTIFYEVFTEEVERWHKKLEEDNVSISRNKIQLLNEMADKMKDEIIKMEDDDVIKTTMIDKLNELKQLFSKK
;
A
#
# COMPACT_ATOMS: atom_id res chain seq x y z
N MET A 1 -16.00 56.27 23.04
CA MET A 1 -16.34 55.91 21.66
C MET A 1 -16.36 54.39 21.59
N MET A 2 -17.53 53.79 21.80
CA MET A 2 -17.71 52.34 21.67
C MET A 2 -17.86 52.03 20.19
N LEU A 3 -16.97 51.19 19.66
CA LEU A 3 -17.09 50.64 18.32
C LEU A 3 -18.28 49.69 18.32
N ASP A 4 -19.37 50.11 17.69
CA ASP A 4 -20.53 49.28 17.41
C ASP A 4 -20.10 48.21 16.40
N TYR A 5 -19.98 46.97 16.86
CA TYR A 5 -19.60 45.85 16.02
C TYR A 5 -20.83 45.41 15.24
N ASP A 6 -20.88 45.79 13.97
CA ASP A 6 -21.94 45.42 13.05
C ASP A 6 -22.07 43.88 13.02
N LYS A 7 -23.16 43.37 13.60
CA LYS A 7 -23.55 41.97 13.46
C LYS A 7 -23.98 41.77 12.01
N THR A 8 -23.04 41.41 11.16
CA THR A 8 -23.31 40.94 9.81
C THR A 8 -24.36 39.82 9.89
N SER A 9 -25.60 40.15 9.50
CA SER A 9 -26.68 39.19 9.47
C SER A 9 -26.33 38.14 8.42
N LEU A 10 -26.13 36.88 8.85
CA LEU A 10 -26.01 35.76 7.93
C LEU A 10 -27.18 35.83 6.93
N THR A 11 -26.87 35.81 5.64
CA THR A 11 -27.89 35.66 4.60
C THR A 11 -28.64 34.35 4.84
N ASP A 12 -29.94 34.32 4.51
CA ASP A 12 -30.79 33.15 4.76
C ASP A 12 -30.21 31.88 4.12
N GLU A 13 -29.55 31.98 2.96
CA GLU A 13 -28.84 30.87 2.30
C GLU A 13 -27.66 30.32 3.12
N THR A 14 -26.91 31.19 3.79
CA THR A 14 -25.78 30.75 4.64
C THR A 14 -26.29 30.08 5.90
N ARG A 15 -27.42 30.56 6.44
CA ARG A 15 -28.09 29.97 7.60
C ARG A 15 -28.65 28.58 7.29
N THR A 16 -29.30 28.38 6.14
CA THR A 16 -29.82 27.07 5.76
C THR A 16 -28.71 26.06 5.53
N LYS A 17 -27.65 26.42 4.78
CA LYS A 17 -26.47 25.54 4.60
C LYS A 17 -25.83 25.14 5.93
N PHE A 18 -25.74 26.06 6.89
CA PHE A 18 -25.19 25.76 8.21
C PHE A 18 -26.08 24.81 9.01
N GLN A 19 -27.40 24.96 8.93
CA GLN A 19 -28.36 24.06 9.55
C GLN A 19 -28.29 22.65 8.95
N ASP A 20 -28.21 22.53 7.62
CA ASP A 20 -28.08 21.25 6.93
C ASP A 20 -26.79 20.52 7.32
N LEU A 21 -25.66 21.25 7.40
CA LEU A 21 -24.38 20.68 7.84
C LEU A 21 -24.44 20.20 9.29
N THR A 22 -25.09 20.98 10.16
CA THR A 22 -25.27 20.63 11.58
C THR A 22 -26.13 19.37 11.71
N GLN A 23 -27.21 19.28 10.94
CA GLN A 23 -28.08 18.11 10.93
C GLN A 23 -27.35 16.87 10.40
N TYR A 24 -26.54 17.03 9.34
CA TYR A 24 -25.69 15.97 8.82
C TYR A 24 -24.68 15.49 9.88
N TYR A 25 -23.96 16.40 10.52
CA TYR A 25 -23.00 16.07 11.57
C TYR A 25 -23.67 15.32 12.74
N ASN A 26 -24.83 15.80 13.19
CA ASN A 26 -25.58 15.16 14.27
C ASN A 26 -26.03 13.74 13.89
N SER A 27 -26.46 13.53 12.64
CA SER A 27 -26.84 12.20 12.17
C SER A 27 -25.63 11.25 12.13
N LEU A 28 -24.48 11.68 11.62
CA LEU A 28 -23.24 10.89 11.66
C LEU A 28 -22.84 10.52 13.09
N ASN A 29 -22.90 11.49 14.01
CA ASN A 29 -22.56 11.24 15.41
C ASN A 29 -23.52 10.25 16.07
N ALA A 30 -24.81 10.29 15.71
CA ALA A 30 -25.80 9.31 16.17
C ALA A 30 -25.50 7.90 15.65
N TYR A 31 -25.13 7.74 14.37
CA TYR A 31 -24.70 6.43 13.83
C TYR A 31 -23.40 5.93 14.47
N TRP A 32 -22.42 6.82 14.70
CA TRP A 32 -21.18 6.49 15.38
C TRP A 32 -21.40 6.02 16.82
N SER A 33 -22.29 6.71 17.56
CA SER A 33 -22.64 6.31 18.92
C SER A 33 -23.35 4.94 18.93
N ALA A 34 -24.27 4.72 17.98
CA ALA A 34 -24.97 3.44 17.84
C ALA A 34 -24.05 2.29 17.44
N PHE A 35 -22.98 2.56 16.69
CA PHE A 35 -21.94 1.57 16.43
C PHE A 35 -21.30 1.05 17.74
N LEU A 36 -21.18 1.93 18.75
CA LEU A 36 -20.71 1.61 20.09
C LEU A 36 -21.84 1.15 21.03
N SER A 37 -23.01 0.78 20.49
CA SER A 37 -24.20 0.37 21.24
C SER A 37 -24.93 1.49 22.00
N ASP A 38 -24.60 2.76 21.78
CA ASP A 38 -25.33 3.90 22.33
C ASP A 38 -26.33 4.48 21.32
N TYR A 39 -27.61 4.14 21.49
CA TYR A 39 -28.71 4.61 20.65
C TYR A 39 -29.41 5.86 21.20
N GLY A 40 -28.90 6.50 22.26
CA GLY A 40 -29.55 7.62 22.93
C GLY A 40 -29.73 8.86 22.04
N SER A 41 -28.91 8.99 20.99
CA SER A 41 -28.97 10.10 20.03
C SER A 41 -29.87 9.83 18.81
N TRP A 42 -30.47 8.63 18.71
CA TRP A 42 -31.35 8.28 17.60
C TRP A 42 -32.76 8.87 17.79
N PRO A 43 -33.47 9.15 16.68
CA PRO A 43 -34.85 9.62 16.76
C PRO A 43 -35.76 8.63 17.52
N GLY A 44 -36.91 9.13 17.96
CA GLY A 44 -37.83 8.47 18.90
C GLY A 44 -38.30 7.07 18.49
N ASP A 45 -39.01 6.42 19.42
CA ASP A 45 -39.39 5.00 19.34
C ASP A 45 -40.61 4.74 18.45
N ASP A 46 -40.53 5.21 17.20
CA ASP A 46 -41.41 4.74 16.14
C ASP A 46 -41.08 3.28 15.79
N LEU A 47 -42.09 2.52 15.36
CA LEU A 47 -41.93 1.12 14.97
C LEU A 47 -40.84 0.94 13.90
N SER A 48 -40.80 1.85 12.91
CA SER A 48 -39.81 1.85 11.85
C SER A 48 -38.39 2.05 12.39
N THR A 49 -38.18 3.09 13.21
CA THR A 49 -36.89 3.40 13.82
C THR A 49 -36.41 2.25 14.71
N SER A 50 -37.32 1.61 15.45
CA SER A 50 -37.01 0.44 16.28
C SER A 50 -36.53 -0.76 15.45
N ILE A 51 -37.18 -1.05 14.33
CA ILE A 51 -36.75 -2.10 13.39
C ILE A 51 -35.36 -1.77 12.83
N PHE A 52 -35.09 -0.52 12.46
CA PHE A 52 -33.77 -0.11 11.97
C PHE A 52 -32.68 -0.21 13.05
N LYS A 53 -32.97 0.15 14.31
CA LYS A 53 -32.03 -0.02 15.45
C LYS A 53 -31.62 -1.50 15.58
N VAL A 54 -32.59 -2.41 15.55
CA VAL A 54 -32.34 -3.86 15.62
C VAL A 54 -31.53 -4.36 14.42
N ALA A 55 -31.95 -4.02 13.20
CA ALA A 55 -31.24 -4.41 11.98
C ALA A 55 -29.80 -3.90 11.95
N TYR A 56 -29.58 -2.65 12.36
CA TYR A 56 -28.25 -2.04 12.47
C TYR A 56 -27.39 -2.74 13.54
N SER A 57 -27.96 -3.07 14.70
CA SER A 57 -27.27 -3.82 15.75
C SER A 57 -26.79 -5.19 15.27
N PHE A 58 -27.64 -5.92 14.56
CA PHE A 58 -27.28 -7.21 13.97
C PHE A 58 -26.19 -7.06 12.91
N PHE A 59 -26.30 -6.07 12.02
CA PHE A 59 -25.29 -5.79 11.02
C PHE A 59 -23.92 -5.50 11.66
N THR A 60 -23.87 -4.60 12.63
CA THR A 60 -22.63 -4.23 13.33
C THR A 60 -22.01 -5.44 14.04
N THR A 61 -22.82 -6.20 14.77
CA THR A 61 -22.33 -7.33 15.57
C THR A 61 -21.91 -8.52 14.69
N VAL A 62 -22.70 -8.85 13.68
CA VAL A 62 -22.49 -10.06 12.85
C VAL A 62 -21.50 -9.81 11.72
N ILE A 63 -21.47 -8.62 11.14
CA ILE A 63 -20.63 -8.33 9.97
C ILE A 63 -19.40 -7.55 10.38
N ILE A 64 -19.55 -6.39 11.02
CA ILE A 64 -18.40 -5.51 11.29
C ILE A 64 -17.46 -6.13 12.32
N LEU A 65 -17.97 -6.65 13.45
CA LEU A 65 -17.10 -7.26 14.46
C LEU A 65 -16.39 -8.52 13.93
N ASN A 66 -17.11 -9.40 13.23
CA ASN A 66 -16.50 -10.60 12.64
C ASN A 66 -15.45 -10.25 11.58
N LEU A 67 -15.70 -9.23 10.77
CA LEU A 67 -14.73 -8.74 9.79
C LEU A 67 -13.51 -8.12 10.48
N MET A 68 -13.70 -7.31 11.53
CA MET A 68 -12.59 -6.75 12.30
C MET A 68 -11.76 -7.84 12.96
N ILE A 69 -12.39 -8.85 13.57
CA ILE A 69 -11.69 -9.99 14.16
C ILE A 69 -10.90 -10.73 13.08
N ALA A 70 -11.48 -10.99 11.90
CA ALA A 70 -10.79 -11.64 10.81
C ALA A 70 -9.60 -10.81 10.29
N LEU A 71 -9.76 -9.49 10.14
CA LEU A 71 -8.69 -8.59 9.72
C LEU A 71 -7.57 -8.52 10.75
N VAL A 72 -7.93 -8.33 12.03
CA VAL A 72 -6.95 -8.33 13.13
C VAL A 72 -6.26 -9.67 13.20
N ASN A 73 -6.97 -10.80 13.09
CA ASN A 73 -6.34 -12.12 13.13
C ASN A 73 -5.41 -12.35 11.94
N ASN A 74 -5.79 -11.92 10.74
CA ASN A 74 -4.95 -12.02 9.55
C ASN A 74 -3.68 -11.18 9.69
N ILE A 75 -3.82 -9.89 10.02
CA ILE A 75 -2.69 -8.97 10.25
C ILE A 75 -1.84 -9.46 11.42
N TYR A 76 -2.44 -9.89 12.52
CA TYR A 76 -1.74 -10.40 13.69
C TYR A 76 -0.95 -11.66 13.34
N SER A 77 -1.49 -12.58 12.55
CA SER A 77 -0.77 -13.78 12.12
C SER A 77 0.41 -13.45 11.19
N GLU A 78 0.26 -12.46 10.31
CA GLU A 78 1.34 -12.03 9.42
C GLU A 78 2.42 -11.24 10.18
N VAL A 79 2.00 -10.31 11.03
CA VAL A 79 2.89 -9.49 11.85
C VAL A 79 3.60 -10.34 12.90
N LEU A 80 2.92 -11.25 13.61
CA LEU A 80 3.56 -12.10 14.61
C LEU A 80 4.70 -12.95 14.00
N ASN A 81 4.50 -13.47 12.79
CA ASN A 81 5.53 -14.22 12.08
C ASN A 81 6.74 -13.35 11.70
N ARG A 82 6.55 -12.05 11.48
CA ARG A 82 7.63 -11.11 11.10
C ARG A 82 8.09 -10.20 12.24
N ALA A 83 7.40 -10.21 13.38
CA ALA A 83 7.52 -9.21 14.43
C ALA A 83 8.93 -9.19 15.03
N TYR A 84 9.53 -10.36 15.22
CA TYR A 84 10.90 -10.46 15.73
C TYR A 84 11.93 -9.86 14.75
N THR A 85 11.76 -10.13 13.46
CA THR A 85 12.64 -9.62 12.40
C THR A 85 12.45 -8.12 12.23
N GLU A 86 11.21 -7.64 12.12
CA GLU A 86 10.89 -6.21 11.98
C GLU A 86 11.31 -5.43 13.23
N TRP A 87 11.08 -5.97 14.43
CA TRP A 87 11.52 -5.36 15.69
C TRP A 87 13.05 -5.22 15.75
N SER A 88 13.79 -6.22 15.28
CA SER A 88 15.25 -6.19 15.24
C SER A 88 15.77 -5.13 14.27
N VAL A 89 15.14 -4.97 13.12
CA VAL A 89 15.47 -3.92 12.13
C VAL A 89 15.17 -2.54 12.69
N VAL A 90 14.00 -2.32 13.28
CA VAL A 90 13.62 -1.04 13.89
C VAL A 90 14.57 -0.69 15.03
N ARG A 91 14.94 -1.67 15.86
CA ARG A 91 15.91 -1.47 16.94
C ARG A 91 17.29 -1.11 16.41
N ALA A 92 17.76 -1.75 15.34
CA ALA A 92 19.04 -1.42 14.70
C ALA A 92 19.02 -0.02 14.09
N GLN A 93 17.94 0.36 13.41
CA GLN A 93 17.76 1.71 12.87
C GLN A 93 17.78 2.76 13.98
N TYR A 94 17.13 2.49 15.10
CA TYR A 94 17.11 3.38 16.25
C TYR A 94 18.50 3.55 16.88
N ILE A 95 19.28 2.47 16.97
CA ILE A 95 20.67 2.50 17.44
C ILE A 95 21.53 3.39 16.51
N VAL A 96 21.46 3.17 15.19
CA VAL A 96 22.20 3.96 14.19
C VAL A 96 21.77 5.42 14.20
N PHE A 97 20.47 5.69 14.32
CA PHE A 97 19.97 7.06 14.43
C PHE A 97 20.54 7.77 15.65
N THR A 98 20.54 7.09 16.80
CA THR A 98 21.08 7.63 18.06
C THR A 98 22.58 7.91 17.93
N GLU A 99 23.35 7.00 17.32
CA GLU A 99 24.77 7.16 17.04
C GLU A 99 25.04 8.38 16.12
N LEU A 100 24.25 8.53 15.06
CA LEU A 100 24.44 9.61 14.09
C LEU A 100 24.03 10.98 14.63
N ALA A 101 22.94 11.04 15.42
CA ALA A 101 22.36 12.28 15.89
C ALA A 101 23.02 12.83 17.16
N LEU A 102 23.51 11.96 18.05
CA LEU A 102 23.96 12.35 19.39
C LEU A 102 25.46 12.20 19.64
N MET A 103 26.21 11.54 18.76
CA MET A 103 27.65 11.29 18.97
C MET A 103 28.54 11.95 17.92
N THR A 104 29.68 12.45 18.39
CA THR A 104 30.77 12.97 17.55
C THR A 104 31.56 11.83 16.90
N PRO A 105 32.28 12.08 15.78
CA PRO A 105 33.04 11.04 15.08
C PRO A 105 34.05 10.30 15.96
N SER A 106 34.59 10.97 16.98
CA SER A 106 35.53 10.40 17.95
C SER A 106 34.85 9.44 18.93
N GLU A 107 33.63 9.78 19.38
CA GLU A 107 32.85 8.96 20.31
C GLU A 107 32.31 7.69 19.63
N ARG A 108 32.01 7.75 18.33
CA ARG A 108 31.60 6.58 17.52
C ARG A 108 32.67 5.50 17.41
N GLN A 109 33.94 5.87 17.54
CA GLN A 109 35.05 4.92 17.53
C GLN A 109 35.28 4.24 18.89
N ASN A 110 34.58 4.67 19.94
CA ASN A 110 34.69 4.08 21.26
C ASN A 110 33.87 2.78 21.35
N LYS A 111 34.58 1.66 21.55
CA LYS A 111 34.01 0.31 21.62
C LYS A 111 33.09 0.08 22.82
N ASP A 112 33.15 0.94 23.84
CA ASP A 112 32.33 0.83 25.04
C ASP A 112 30.91 1.38 24.85
N TYR A 113 30.68 2.22 23.84
CA TYR A 113 29.37 2.87 23.61
C TYR A 113 28.46 2.12 22.63
N PHE A 114 29.01 1.52 21.57
CA PHE A 114 28.22 0.78 20.59
C PHE A 114 28.92 -0.48 20.08
N PRO A 115 28.17 -1.59 19.88
CA PRO A 115 28.73 -2.80 19.29
C PRO A 115 29.11 -2.56 17.83
N TRP A 116 30.30 -3.01 17.45
CA TRP A 116 30.86 -2.82 16.10
C TRP A 116 30.12 -3.63 15.01
N THR A 117 29.34 -4.63 15.41
CA THR A 117 28.59 -5.50 14.51
C THR A 117 27.28 -5.90 15.17
N ILE A 118 26.17 -5.72 14.47
CA ILE A 118 24.85 -6.18 14.90
C ILE A 118 24.61 -7.52 14.21
N PHE A 119 24.61 -8.61 15.00
CA PHE A 119 24.21 -9.92 14.53
C PHE A 119 22.70 -10.05 14.65
N TYR A 120 22.03 -10.43 13.57
CA TYR A 120 20.63 -10.83 13.60
C TYR A 120 20.55 -12.34 13.38
N GLU A 121 19.78 -13.01 14.22
CA GLU A 121 19.45 -14.41 14.06
C GLU A 121 18.19 -14.50 13.20
N VAL A 122 18.29 -15.16 12.05
CA VAL A 122 17.15 -15.44 11.16
C VAL A 122 17.13 -16.94 10.92
N PHE A 123 15.93 -17.51 10.91
CA PHE A 123 15.73 -18.92 10.60
C PHE A 123 16.23 -19.21 9.18
N THR A 124 16.97 -20.31 9.01
CA THR A 124 17.54 -20.70 7.71
C THR A 124 16.48 -20.85 6.62
N GLU A 125 15.26 -21.24 6.99
CA GLU A 125 14.10 -21.37 6.10
C GLU A 125 13.64 -20.01 5.51
N GLU A 126 13.83 -18.90 6.25
CA GLU A 126 13.54 -17.57 5.74
C GLU A 126 14.61 -17.08 4.77
N VAL A 127 15.88 -17.38 5.04
CA VAL A 127 16.99 -17.09 4.12
C VAL A 127 16.79 -17.83 2.80
N GLU A 128 16.41 -19.11 2.87
CA GLU A 128 16.17 -19.94 1.70
C GLU A 128 14.94 -19.49 0.89
N ARG A 129 13.86 -19.07 1.56
CA ARG A 129 12.70 -18.43 0.90
C ARG A 129 13.08 -17.11 0.22
N TRP A 130 13.92 -16.29 0.85
CA TRP A 130 14.37 -15.03 0.28
C TRP A 130 15.24 -15.25 -0.95
N HIS A 131 16.16 -16.21 -0.89
CA HIS A 131 16.97 -16.60 -2.04
C HIS A 131 16.13 -17.13 -3.20
N LYS A 132 15.16 -18.00 -2.91
CA LYS A 132 14.25 -18.52 -3.93
C LYS A 132 13.43 -17.40 -4.59
N LYS A 133 12.95 -16.44 -3.81
CA LYS A 133 12.22 -15.28 -4.33
C LYS A 133 13.09 -14.40 -5.24
N LEU A 134 14.34 -14.15 -4.86
CA LEU A 134 15.29 -13.43 -5.71
C LEU A 134 15.56 -14.15 -7.04
N GLU A 135 15.68 -15.47 -7.01
CA GLU A 135 15.84 -16.27 -8.24
C GLU A 135 14.60 -16.19 -9.13
N GLU A 136 13.40 -16.34 -8.55
CA GLU A 136 12.13 -16.24 -9.27
C GLU A 136 11.91 -14.85 -9.88
N ASP A 137 12.23 -13.77 -9.15
CA ASP A 137 12.11 -12.40 -9.64
C ASP A 137 13.11 -12.14 -10.78
N ASN A 138 14.36 -12.58 -10.66
CA ASN A 138 15.37 -12.47 -11.74
C ASN A 138 14.97 -13.26 -12.99
N VAL A 139 14.38 -14.44 -12.83
CA VAL A 139 13.86 -15.25 -13.93
C VAL A 139 12.66 -14.56 -14.58
N SER A 140 11.76 -13.94 -13.81
CA SER A 140 10.62 -13.21 -14.35
C SER A 140 11.04 -11.98 -15.17
N ILE A 141 12.01 -11.21 -14.68
CA ILE A 141 12.58 -10.06 -15.39
C ILE A 141 13.23 -10.50 -16.70
N SER A 142 13.96 -11.62 -16.68
CA SER A 142 14.60 -12.18 -17.86
C SER A 142 13.57 -12.64 -18.90
N ARG A 143 12.49 -13.31 -18.49
CA ARG A 143 11.39 -13.71 -19.39
C ARG A 143 10.69 -12.50 -20.01
N ASN A 144 10.36 -11.48 -19.22
CA ASN A 144 9.72 -10.26 -19.71
C ASN A 144 10.59 -9.54 -20.75
N LYS A 145 11.91 -9.50 -20.53
CA LYS A 145 12.85 -8.91 -21.49
C LYS A 145 12.89 -9.69 -22.81
N ILE A 146 12.91 -11.02 -22.75
CA ILE A 146 12.89 -11.89 -23.94
C ILE A 146 11.58 -11.71 -24.72
N GLN A 147 10.45 -11.62 -24.03
CA GLN A 147 9.14 -11.41 -24.66
C GLN A 147 9.10 -10.07 -25.42
N LEU A 148 9.52 -8.97 -24.78
CA LEU A 148 9.54 -7.64 -25.37
C LEU A 148 10.48 -7.57 -26.60
N LEU A 149 11.62 -8.25 -26.54
CA LEU A 149 12.54 -8.38 -27.68
C LEU A 149 11.91 -9.15 -28.86
N ASN A 150 11.16 -10.23 -28.58
CA ASN A 150 10.47 -10.99 -29.62
C ASN A 150 9.38 -10.15 -30.30
N GLU A 151 8.58 -9.40 -29.53
CA GLU A 151 7.56 -8.50 -30.05
C GLU A 151 8.16 -7.38 -30.92
N MET A 152 9.28 -6.78 -30.48
CA MET A 152 10.01 -5.79 -31.27
C MET A 152 10.56 -6.37 -32.57
N ALA A 153 11.08 -7.59 -32.53
CA ALA A 153 11.59 -8.26 -33.72
C ALA A 153 10.46 -8.60 -34.70
N ASP A 154 9.30 -9.06 -34.23
CA ASP A 154 8.14 -9.31 -35.10
C ASP A 154 7.63 -8.03 -35.75
N LYS A 155 7.53 -6.93 -34.98
CA LYS A 155 7.15 -5.63 -35.52
C LYS A 155 8.15 -5.12 -36.56
N MET A 156 9.46 -5.26 -36.30
CA MET A 156 10.51 -4.86 -37.25
C MET A 156 10.44 -5.69 -38.53
N LYS A 157 10.14 -6.99 -38.43
CA LYS A 157 9.93 -7.85 -39.59
C LYS A 157 8.75 -7.37 -40.43
N ASP A 158 7.62 -7.03 -39.79
CA ASP A 158 6.44 -6.51 -40.47
C ASP A 158 6.70 -5.16 -41.15
N GLU A 159 7.51 -4.30 -40.55
CA GLU A 159 7.94 -3.02 -41.14
C GLU A 159 8.89 -3.23 -42.34
N ILE A 160 9.87 -4.15 -42.24
CA ILE A 160 10.75 -4.54 -43.35
C ILE A 160 9.94 -5.11 -44.53
N ILE A 161 8.86 -5.84 -44.26
CA ILE A 161 7.98 -6.38 -45.30
C ILE A 161 7.29 -5.28 -46.11
N LYS A 162 7.02 -4.12 -45.50
CA LYS A 162 6.30 -2.99 -46.10
C LYS A 162 7.17 -1.96 -46.83
N MET A 163 8.51 -2.09 -46.76
CA MET A 163 9.42 -1.19 -47.49
C MET A 163 9.41 -1.51 -48.99
N GLU A 164 9.45 -0.48 -49.85
CA GLU A 164 9.27 -0.57 -51.30
C GLU A 164 10.59 -0.65 -52.10
N ASP A 165 11.70 -1.14 -51.52
CA ASP A 165 13.00 -1.18 -52.21
C ASP A 165 13.80 -2.48 -51.98
N ASP A 166 14.51 -2.89 -53.05
CA ASP A 166 15.45 -4.02 -53.26
C ASP A 166 15.27 -5.31 -52.42
N ASP A 167 14.74 -6.37 -53.07
CA ASP A 167 14.52 -7.72 -52.50
C ASP A 167 15.79 -8.33 -51.85
N VAL A 168 16.98 -7.96 -52.32
CA VAL A 168 18.25 -8.48 -51.78
C VAL A 168 18.56 -7.88 -50.39
N ILE A 169 18.23 -6.61 -50.18
CA ILE A 169 18.46 -5.93 -48.90
C ILE A 169 17.45 -6.44 -47.86
N LYS A 170 16.21 -6.63 -48.27
CA LYS A 170 15.12 -7.17 -47.44
C LYS A 170 15.40 -8.57 -46.91
N THR A 171 15.85 -9.47 -47.78
CA THR A 171 16.21 -10.84 -47.41
C THR A 171 17.39 -10.86 -46.42
N THR A 172 18.42 -10.04 -46.68
CA THR A 172 19.57 -9.89 -45.77
C THR A 172 19.17 -9.39 -44.38
N MET A 173 18.24 -8.43 -44.28
CA MET A 173 17.76 -7.92 -42.99
C MET A 173 16.93 -8.95 -42.22
N ILE A 174 16.10 -9.74 -42.91
CA ILE A 174 15.30 -10.81 -42.30
C ILE A 174 16.22 -11.92 -41.77
N ASP A 175 17.27 -12.29 -42.51
CA ASP A 175 18.21 -13.32 -42.07
C ASP A 175 18.97 -12.90 -40.82
N LYS A 176 19.48 -11.66 -40.77
CA LYS A 176 20.12 -11.12 -39.56
C LYS A 176 19.18 -11.07 -38.37
N LEU A 177 17.90 -10.76 -38.60
CA LEU A 177 16.88 -10.75 -37.55
C LEU A 177 16.60 -12.16 -37.01
N ASN A 178 16.60 -13.16 -37.88
CA ASN A 178 16.43 -14.57 -37.49
C ASN A 178 17.65 -15.11 -36.73
N GLU A 179 18.87 -14.77 -37.14
CA GLU A 179 20.09 -15.12 -36.40
C GLU A 179 20.08 -14.51 -34.98
N LEU A 180 19.67 -13.25 -34.88
CA LEU A 180 19.56 -12.54 -33.61
C LEU A 180 18.54 -13.22 -32.68
N LYS A 181 17.37 -13.63 -33.20
CA LYS A 181 16.39 -14.44 -32.45
C LYS A 181 16.95 -15.80 -31.98
N GLN A 182 17.74 -16.47 -32.81
CA GLN A 182 18.35 -17.76 -32.44
C GLN A 182 19.37 -17.64 -31.31
N LEU A 183 20.14 -16.56 -31.27
CA LEU A 183 21.10 -16.30 -30.19
C LEU A 183 20.43 -16.14 -28.82
N PHE A 184 19.20 -15.63 -28.78
CA PHE A 184 18.44 -15.44 -27.54
C PHE A 184 17.58 -16.65 -27.14
N SER A 185 17.29 -17.55 -28.07
CA SER A 185 16.55 -18.80 -27.79
C SER A 185 17.44 -19.91 -27.19
N LYS A 186 18.76 -19.83 -27.39
CA LYS A 186 19.74 -20.86 -26.98
C LYS A 186 20.32 -20.69 -25.56
N LYS A 187 19.89 -19.69 -24.78
CA LYS A 187 20.47 -19.37 -23.47
C LYS A 187 19.40 -19.34 -22.40
#